data_AF-A0A662A9V6-F1
#
_entry.id   AF-A0A662A9V6-F1
#
_cell.length_a   1.000
_cell.length_b   1.000
_cell.length_c   1.000
_cell.angle_alpha   90.00
_cell.angle_beta   90.00
_cell.angle_gamma   90.00
#
_symmetry.space_group_name_H-M   'P 1'
#
loop_
_entity.id
_entity.type
_entity.pdbx_description
1 polymer ?
#
loop_
_entity_poly.entity_id
_entity_poly.type
_entity_poly.pdbx_seq_one_letter_code
_entity_poly.pdbx_strand_id
1 'polypeptide(L)'
;MKLEDLQVYTLSMQIGEEVWDIVDIWDSFAKDTLGKQLVRAIDSVAANLSEGFGRYHFREKTHFSYYSRGSLYESKTWLTKANNRKLIDDKQFQKLQSEINVIGIKLNNYITATKKQL
;
A
#
# COMPACT_ATOMS: atom_id res chain seq x y z
N MET A 1 17.55 14.27 -1.28
CA MET A 1 16.19 13.74 -1.53
C MET A 1 15.52 13.60 -0.19
N LYS A 2 14.30 14.13 -0.06
CA LYS A 2 13.43 13.93 1.11
C LYS A 2 12.51 12.72 0.87
N LEU A 3 11.85 12.22 1.91
CA LEU A 3 10.94 11.07 1.78
C LEU A 3 9.73 11.44 0.91
N GLU A 4 9.23 12.67 1.05
CA GLU A 4 8.06 13.19 0.35
C GLU A 4 8.31 13.39 -1.15
N ASP A 5 9.57 13.45 -1.58
CA ASP A 5 9.95 13.46 -2.99
C ASP A 5 9.74 12.09 -3.66
N LEU A 6 9.61 11.01 -2.87
CA LEU A 6 9.42 9.66 -3.37
C LEU A 6 7.96 9.45 -3.80
N GLN A 7 7.70 9.54 -5.11
CA GLN A 7 6.34 9.41 -5.66
C GLN A 7 5.60 8.15 -5.18
N VAL A 8 6.28 7.00 -5.05
CA VAL A 8 5.65 5.77 -4.56
C VAL A 8 5.20 5.88 -3.09
N TYR A 9 5.93 6.63 -2.26
CA TYR A 9 5.54 6.90 -0.88
C TYR A 9 4.31 7.79 -0.83
N THR A 10 4.31 8.92 -1.54
CA THR A 10 3.19 9.86 -1.55
C THR A 10 1.89 9.21 -2.06
N LEU A 11 1.98 8.39 -3.10
CA LEU A 11 0.82 7.62 -3.59
C LEU A 11 0.34 6.59 -2.56
N SER A 12 1.27 5.95 -1.83
CA SER A 12 0.93 4.97 -0.79
C SER A 12 0.26 5.63 0.43
N MET A 13 0.66 6.86 0.78
CA MET A 13 -0.02 7.65 1.81
C MET A 13 -1.45 7.99 1.38
N GLN A 14 -1.63 8.47 0.14
CA GLN A 14 -2.94 8.89 -0.37
C GLN A 14 -3.96 7.75 -0.40
N ILE A 15 -3.57 6.56 -0.88
CA ILE A 15 -4.48 5.41 -0.90
C ILE A 15 -4.80 4.91 0.52
N GLY A 16 -3.90 5.09 1.49
CA GLY A 16 -4.14 4.76 2.89
C GLY A 16 -5.32 5.54 3.47
N GLU A 17 -5.31 6.86 3.27
CA GLU A 17 -6.41 7.75 3.71
C GLU A 17 -7.73 7.40 3.02
N GLU A 18 -7.71 7.14 1.70
CA GLU A 18 -8.93 6.76 0.99
C GLU A 18 -9.52 5.44 1.49
N VAL A 19 -8.67 4.44 1.72
CA VAL A 19 -9.08 3.15 2.27
C VAL A 19 -9.60 3.30 3.70
N TRP A 20 -8.97 4.15 4.51
CA TRP A 20 -9.43 4.46 5.86
C TRP A 20 -10.86 5.00 5.85
N ASP A 21 -11.13 6.03 5.05
CA ASP A 21 -12.44 6.67 4.95
C ASP A 21 -13.53 5.67 4.50
N ILE A 22 -13.20 4.78 3.55
CA ILE A 22 -14.10 3.74 3.08
C ILE A 22 -14.40 2.73 4.19
N VAL A 23 -13.38 2.28 4.93
CA VAL A 23 -13.53 1.27 5.97
C VAL A 23 -14.21 1.83 7.21
N ASP A 24 -14.03 3.11 7.52
CA ASP A 24 -14.58 3.71 8.73
C ASP A 24 -16.12 3.79 8.72
N ILE A 25 -16.76 3.74 7.56
CA ILE A 25 -18.23 3.69 7.47
C ILE A 25 -18.79 2.26 7.49
N TRP A 26 -17.95 1.22 7.51
CA TRP A 26 -18.43 -0.17 7.53
C TRP A 26 -19.01 -0.58 8.89
N ASP A 27 -19.99 -1.49 8.86
CA ASP A 27 -20.52 -2.14 10.05
C ASP A 27 -19.44 -2.83 10.87
N SER A 28 -19.64 -2.91 12.18
CA SER A 28 -18.65 -3.38 13.16
C SER A 28 -18.01 -4.70 12.80
N PHE A 29 -18.78 -5.70 12.36
CA PHE A 29 -18.25 -7.01 11.99
C PHE A 29 -17.35 -6.96 10.75
N ALA A 30 -17.76 -6.24 9.69
CA ALA A 30 -16.96 -6.09 8.49
C ALA A 30 -15.69 -5.27 8.75
N LYS A 31 -15.83 -4.18 9.51
CA LYS A 31 -14.72 -3.32 9.95
C LYS A 31 -13.71 -4.10 10.78
N ASP A 32 -14.14 -4.86 11.78
CA ASP A 32 -13.24 -5.58 12.69
C ASP A 32 -12.51 -6.74 12.01
N THR A 33 -13.17 -7.45 11.10
CA THR A 33 -12.60 -8.65 10.48
C THR A 33 -11.79 -8.36 9.22
N LEU A 34 -12.35 -7.61 8.26
CA LEU A 34 -11.72 -7.34 6.97
C LEU A 34 -11.18 -5.92 6.91
N GLY A 35 -11.93 -4.94 7.40
CA GLY A 35 -11.57 -3.53 7.34
C GLY A 35 -10.21 -3.26 7.98
N LYS A 36 -10.00 -3.73 9.21
CA LYS A 36 -8.72 -3.63 9.92
C LYS A 36 -7.57 -4.29 9.15
N GLN A 37 -7.81 -5.41 8.48
CA GLN A 37 -6.77 -6.09 7.69
C GLN A 37 -6.41 -5.29 6.44
N LEU A 38 -7.42 -4.74 5.74
CA LEU A 38 -7.21 -3.90 4.56
C LEU A 38 -6.45 -2.62 4.92
N VAL A 39 -6.88 -1.89 5.94
CA VAL A 39 -6.23 -0.66 6.43
C VAL A 39 -4.78 -0.94 6.82
N ARG A 40 -4.53 -1.96 7.65
CA ARG A 40 -3.16 -2.30 8.08
C ARG A 40 -2.26 -2.67 6.91
N ALA A 41 -2.76 -3.45 5.95
CA ALA A 41 -1.99 -3.86 4.79
C ALA A 41 -1.64 -2.65 3.92
N ILE A 42 -2.58 -1.73 3.69
CA ILE A 42 -2.31 -0.59 2.80
C ILE A 42 -1.36 0.43 3.46
N ASP A 43 -1.56 0.76 4.75
CA ASP A 43 -0.71 1.70 5.48
C ASP A 43 0.72 1.18 5.63
N SER A 44 0.85 -0.14 5.77
CA SER A 44 2.14 -0.83 5.86
C SER A 44 3.01 -0.61 4.61
N VAL A 45 2.42 -0.31 3.44
CA VAL A 45 3.20 0.02 2.23
C VAL A 45 4.00 1.30 2.44
N ALA A 46 3.35 2.38 2.88
CA ALA A 46 4.01 3.65 3.13
C ALA A 46 4.95 3.58 4.35
N ALA A 47 4.53 2.87 5.41
CA ALA A 47 5.34 2.69 6.61
C ALA A 47 6.68 2.00 6.30
N ASN A 48 6.66 0.90 5.55
CA ASN A 48 7.88 0.19 5.17
C ASN A 48 8.74 1.01 4.19
N LEU A 49 8.14 1.78 3.27
CA LEU A 49 8.89 2.68 2.39
C LEU A 49 9.64 3.75 3.19
N SER A 50 8.97 4.37 4.17
CA SER A 50 9.54 5.36 5.08
C SER A 50 10.68 4.76 5.92
N GLU A 51 10.43 3.61 6.53
CA GLU A 51 11.43 2.92 7.36
C GLU A 51 12.66 2.54 6.53
N GLY A 52 12.42 1.98 5.34
CA GLY A 52 13.48 1.67 4.37
C GLY A 52 14.28 2.90 4.00
N PHE A 53 13.62 4.00 3.62
CA PHE A 53 14.26 5.26 3.24
C PHE A 53 15.23 5.79 4.32
N GLY A 54 14.86 5.65 5.59
CA GLY A 54 15.68 6.04 6.74
C GLY A 54 16.91 5.16 7.00
N ARG A 55 17.05 3.99 6.35
CA ARG A 55 18.22 3.12 6.50
C ARG A 55 19.44 3.68 5.76
N TYR A 56 20.64 3.38 6.27
CA TYR A 56 21.89 3.84 5.65
C TYR A 56 22.25 3.02 4.40
N HIS A 57 22.19 1.69 4.47
CA HIS A 57 22.63 0.83 3.38
C HIS A 57 21.54 0.56 2.34
N PHE A 58 21.89 0.61 1.05
CA PHE A 58 20.97 0.31 -0.06
C PHE A 58 20.37 -1.10 0.00
N ARG A 59 21.08 -2.06 0.60
CA ARG A 59 20.59 -3.43 0.80
C ARG A 59 19.40 -3.47 1.76
N GLU A 60 19.46 -2.69 2.84
CA GLU A 60 18.36 -2.57 3.80
C GLU A 60 17.19 -1.81 3.17
N LYS A 61 17.44 -0.69 2.47
CA LYS A 61 16.42 0.04 1.70
C LYS A 61 15.63 -0.88 0.77
N THR A 62 16.35 -1.75 0.05
CA THR A 62 15.76 -2.74 -0.85
C THR A 62 14.93 -3.78 -0.09
N HIS A 63 15.42 -4.24 1.07
CA HIS A 63 14.72 -5.22 1.90
C HIS A 63 13.37 -4.69 2.41
N PHE A 64 13.33 -3.47 2.94
CA PHE A 64 12.08 -2.80 3.34
C PHE A 64 11.13 -2.54 2.17
N SER A 65 11.67 -2.25 0.99
CA SER A 65 10.86 -2.14 -0.22
C SER A 65 10.19 -3.46 -0.61
N TYR A 66 10.78 -4.61 -0.27
CA TYR A 66 10.11 -5.91 -0.44
C TYR A 66 9.00 -6.14 0.56
N TYR A 67 9.13 -5.68 1.81
CA TYR A 67 8.02 -5.71 2.76
C TYR A 67 6.86 -4.84 2.28
N SER A 68 7.16 -3.63 1.79
CA SER A 68 6.18 -2.75 1.15
C SER A 68 5.45 -3.47 0.00
N ARG A 69 6.20 -4.25 -0.80
CA ARG A 69 5.62 -5.03 -1.90
C ARG A 69 4.73 -6.16 -1.38
N GLY A 70 5.15 -6.87 -0.35
CA GLY A 70 4.32 -7.89 0.32
C GLY A 70 2.98 -7.31 0.79
N SER A 71 3.04 -6.19 1.54
CA SER A 71 1.87 -5.47 2.04
C SER A 71 0.94 -5.00 0.90
N LEU A 72 1.49 -4.60 -0.25
CA LEU A 72 0.70 -4.19 -1.42
C LEU A 72 -0.09 -5.37 -2.03
N TYR A 73 0.52 -6.57 -2.12
CA TYR A 73 -0.19 -7.77 -2.59
C TYR A 73 -1.23 -8.26 -1.57
N GLU A 74 -0.95 -8.12 -0.28
CA GLU A 74 -1.92 -8.37 0.77
C GLU A 74 -3.12 -7.39 0.67
N SER A 75 -2.86 -6.11 0.44
CA SER A 75 -3.89 -5.09 0.20
C SER A 75 -4.81 -5.47 -0.97
N LYS A 76 -4.23 -5.93 -2.08
CA LYS A 76 -5.00 -6.44 -3.23
C LYS A 76 -5.93 -7.60 -2.85
N THR A 77 -5.45 -8.50 -1.99
CA THR A 77 -6.24 -9.64 -1.50
C THR A 77 -7.44 -9.16 -0.68
N TRP A 78 -7.22 -8.23 0.26
CA TRP A 78 -8.28 -7.70 1.10
C TRP A 78 -9.28 -6.85 0.32
N LEU A 79 -8.80 -6.04 -0.62
CA LEU A 79 -9.66 -5.25 -1.53
C LEU A 79 -10.57 -6.16 -2.37
N THR A 80 -10.01 -7.24 -2.93
CA THR A 80 -10.79 -8.24 -3.70
C THR A 80 -11.85 -8.90 -2.82
N LYS A 81 -11.51 -9.26 -1.58
CA LYS A 81 -12.49 -9.80 -0.63
C LYS A 81 -13.57 -8.78 -0.26
N ALA A 82 -13.23 -7.50 -0.11
CA ALA A 82 -14.19 -6.44 0.17
C ALA A 82 -15.24 -6.33 -0.94
N ASN A 83 -14.79 -6.33 -2.21
CA ASN A 83 -15.68 -6.32 -3.36
C ASN A 83 -16.56 -7.57 -3.44
N ASN A 84 -15.97 -8.76 -3.25
CA ASN A 84 -16.73 -10.02 -3.26
C ASN A 84 -17.81 -10.07 -2.17
N ARG A 85 -17.58 -9.39 -1.04
CA ARG A 85 -18.54 -9.27 0.07
C ARG A 85 -19.49 -8.07 -0.05
N LYS A 86 -19.41 -7.33 -1.17
CA LYS A 86 -20.24 -6.14 -1.43
C LYS A 86 -20.10 -5.06 -0.35
N LEU A 87 -18.90 -4.93 0.21
CA LEU A 87 -18.55 -3.87 1.17
C LEU A 87 -18.13 -2.55 0.48
N ILE A 88 -17.83 -2.63 -0.81
CA ILE A 88 -17.55 -1.51 -1.71
C ILE A 88 -18.27 -1.73 -3.03
N ASP A 89 -18.55 -0.66 -3.75
CA ASP A 89 -19.11 -0.75 -5.10
C ASP A 89 -18.02 -1.04 -6.16
N ASP A 90 -18.45 -1.42 -7.36
CA ASP A 90 -17.52 -1.75 -8.45
C ASP A 90 -16.68 -0.54 -8.87
N LYS A 91 -17.18 0.69 -8.73
CA LYS A 91 -16.44 1.91 -9.09
C LYS A 91 -15.29 2.16 -8.10
N GLN A 92 -15.56 2.04 -6.80
CA GLN A 92 -14.55 2.09 -5.74
C GLN A 92 -13.51 0.98 -5.92
N PHE A 93 -13.96 -0.25 -6.19
CA PHE A 93 -13.06 -1.38 -6.42
C PHE A 93 -12.13 -1.12 -7.61
N GLN A 94 -12.65 -0.70 -8.77
CA GLN A 94 -11.83 -0.43 -9.95
C GLN A 94 -10.84 0.72 -9.73
N LYS A 95 -11.27 1.78 -9.03
CA LYS A 95 -10.40 2.91 -8.68
C LYS A 95 -9.23 2.45 -7.80
N LEU A 96 -9.51 1.85 -6.64
CA LEU A 96 -8.48 1.39 -5.71
C LEU A 96 -7.57 0.33 -6.34
N GLN A 97 -8.14 -0.57 -7.16
CA GLN A 97 -7.35 -1.59 -7.86
C GLN A 97 -6.38 -0.96 -8.87
N SER A 98 -6.79 0.10 -9.57
CA SER A 98 -5.94 0.86 -10.48
C SER A 98 -4.80 1.54 -9.72
N GLU A 99 -5.09 2.19 -8.58
CA GLU A 99 -4.09 2.86 -7.75
C GLU A 99 -3.07 1.87 -7.17
N ILE A 100 -3.52 0.72 -6.65
CA ILE A 100 -2.64 -0.37 -6.21
C ILE A 100 -1.71 -0.82 -7.34
N ASN A 101 -2.21 -0.94 -8.59
CA ASN A 101 -1.39 -1.33 -9.73
C ASN A 101 -0.33 -0.27 -10.06
N VAL A 102 -0.71 1.01 -10.02
CA VAL A 102 0.21 2.14 -10.24
C VAL A 102 1.31 2.14 -9.16
N ILE A 103 0.94 2.00 -7.89
CA ILE A 103 1.89 1.90 -6.77
C ILE A 103 2.84 0.71 -6.99
N GLY A 104 2.34 -0.45 -7.43
CA GLY A 104 3.16 -1.62 -7.73
C GLY A 104 4.22 -1.37 -8.80
N ILE A 105 3.87 -0.67 -9.87
CA ILE A 105 4.83 -0.27 -10.92
C ILE A 105 5.88 0.68 -10.34
N LYS A 106 5.46 1.71 -9.61
CA LYS A 106 6.37 2.71 -9.02
C LYS A 106 7.30 2.09 -7.99
N LEU A 107 6.80 1.15 -7.18
CA LEU A 107 7.57 0.40 -6.20
C LEU A 107 8.62 -0.47 -6.87
N ASN A 108 8.27 -1.19 -7.94
CA ASN A 108 9.23 -2.00 -8.69
C ASN A 108 10.33 -1.13 -9.33
N ASN A 109 9.98 0.05 -9.84
CA ASN A 109 10.95 1.00 -10.36
C ASN A 109 11.90 1.50 -9.27
N TYR A 110 11.37 1.82 -8.08
CA TYR A 110 12.18 2.24 -6.93
C TYR A 110 13.13 1.14 -6.44
N ILE A 111 12.65 -0.10 -6.33
CA ILE A 111 13.48 -1.27 -6.00
C ILE A 111 14.62 -1.43 -7.02
N THR A 112 14.29 -1.33 -8.32
CA THR A 112 15.27 -1.49 -9.39
C THR A 112 16.32 -0.39 -9.37
N ALA A 113 15.92 0.87 -9.14
CA ALA A 113 16.83 1.99 -9.03
C ALA A 113 17.76 1.86 -7.80
N THR A 114 17.21 1.46 -6.65
CA THR A 114 17.98 1.27 -5.42
C THR A 114 19.02 0.15 -5.55
N LYS A 115 18.66 -0.96 -6.22
CA LYS A 115 19.58 -2.06 -6.49
C LYS A 115 20.76 -1.71 -7.38
N LYS A 116 20.60 -0.75 -8.30
CA LYS A 116 21.71 -0.28 -9.16
C LYS A 116 22.76 0.52 -8.40
N GLN A 117 22.47 0.88 -7.15
CA GLN A 117 23.39 1.61 -6.25
C GLN A 117 24.11 0.67 -5.27
N LEU A 118 23.83 -0.65 -5.33
CA LEU A 118 24.62 -1.69 -4.67
C LEU A 118 25.92 -1.93 -5.44
#